data_AF-A0A0U0W8B3-F1
#
_entry.id   AF-A0A0U0W8B3-F1
#
_cell.length_a   1.000
_cell.length_b   1.000
_cell.length_c   1.000
_cell.angle_alpha   90.00
_cell.angle_beta   90.00
_cell.angle_gamma   90.00
#
_symmetry.space_group_name_H-M   'P 1'
#
loop_
_entity.id
_entity.type
_entity.pdbx_description
1 polymer ?
#
loop_
_entity_poly.entity_id
_entity_poly.type
_entity_poly.pdbx_seq_one_letter_code
_entity_poly.pdbx_strand_id
1 'polypeptide(L)'
;MSNFTEWVLDAPLFIDEVQVRALYDAIVKPENEVQGITIADKTLTSNLSKVSSSIGADISAEGGVNFLAKLKASITGKIDAGTEDKTDESDETVWTLKPVDNSYRQLLHLVAHYLANSAERISVCSNIGNFPNDEYITATPRALVFMDLIPTPEKGVVLIPTAFETTEGKVIVVADKLDQAILKDYPNSRDHAELLAYWQAYTDAFSAQKTMVKLENLITEAKGKVQWIDYRMPIWAKPDASDIVATGHLHLAARGCYDTGTFGYNFVKRGYRHGLRIVGTLKSEPDINVLAVFER
;
A
#
# COMPACT_ATOMS: atom_id res chain seq x y z
N MET A 1 12.67 -13.55 -6.09
CA MET A 1 11.41 -13.42 -5.33
C MET A 1 11.67 -12.46 -4.19
N SER A 2 10.83 -11.44 -4.03
CA SER A 2 11.02 -10.41 -3.01
C SER A 2 10.66 -10.97 -1.65
N ASN A 3 11.55 -10.83 -0.67
CA ASN A 3 11.19 -10.97 0.73
C ASN A 3 10.01 -10.03 1.03
N PHE A 4 9.08 -10.52 1.84
CA PHE A 4 7.76 -9.94 2.08
C PHE A 4 7.77 -8.40 2.30
N THR A 5 8.83 -7.83 2.89
CA THR A 5 8.84 -6.41 3.29
C THR A 5 10.18 -5.68 3.16
N GLU A 6 11.22 -6.28 2.59
CA GLU A 6 12.53 -5.59 2.51
C GLU A 6 12.46 -4.27 1.73
N TRP A 7 11.59 -4.21 0.73
CA TRP A 7 11.32 -3.01 -0.06
C TRP A 7 10.66 -1.87 0.72
N VAL A 8 10.02 -2.15 1.86
CA VAL A 8 9.44 -1.12 2.74
C VAL A 8 10.57 -0.28 3.36
N LEU A 9 11.80 -0.79 3.34
CA LEU A 9 13.00 -0.10 3.81
C LEU A 9 13.64 0.81 2.75
N ASP A 10 13.13 0.80 1.51
CA ASP A 10 13.57 1.70 0.44
C ASP A 10 12.90 3.08 0.54
N ALA A 11 13.35 4.03 -0.29
CA ALA A 11 12.71 5.33 -0.36
C ALA A 11 11.35 5.24 -1.10
N PRO A 12 10.25 5.73 -0.52
CA PRO A 12 8.95 5.70 -1.19
C PRO A 12 8.90 6.70 -2.36
N LEU A 13 8.23 6.31 -3.46
CA LEU A 13 7.82 7.20 -4.54
C LEU A 13 6.74 8.19 -4.07
N PHE A 14 5.92 7.76 -3.11
CA PHE A 14 4.81 8.53 -2.53
C PHE A 14 4.58 8.08 -1.08
N ILE A 15 4.27 9.02 -0.18
CA ILE A 15 3.84 8.76 1.19
C ILE A 15 2.78 9.79 1.62
N ASP A 16 1.63 9.35 2.13
CA ASP A 16 0.66 10.26 2.78
C ASP A 16 1.12 10.52 4.21
N GLU A 17 1.94 11.56 4.37
CA GLU A 17 2.51 11.95 5.65
C GLU A 17 1.46 12.17 6.75
N VAL A 18 0.31 12.74 6.38
CA VAL A 18 -0.77 13.10 7.33
C VAL A 18 -1.50 11.85 7.78
N GLN A 19 -1.86 10.96 6.86
CA GLN A 19 -2.57 9.73 7.22
C GLN A 19 -1.67 8.75 7.98
N VAL A 20 -0.38 8.67 7.61
CA VAL A 20 0.61 7.88 8.36
C VAL A 20 0.76 8.43 9.78
N ARG A 21 0.91 9.75 9.94
CA ARG A 21 1.02 10.38 11.26
C ARG A 21 -0.24 10.15 12.09
N ALA A 22 -1.42 10.36 11.51
CA ALA A 22 -2.69 10.15 12.21
C ALA A 22 -2.86 8.69 12.68
N LEU A 23 -2.45 7.72 11.85
CA LEU A 23 -2.50 6.30 12.21
C LEU A 23 -1.47 5.96 13.30
N TYR A 24 -0.25 6.48 13.19
CA TYR A 24 0.79 6.35 14.21
C TYR A 24 0.34 6.96 15.54
N ASP A 25 -0.26 8.14 15.51
CA ASP A 25 -0.75 8.84 16.70
C ASP A 25 -1.94 8.11 17.36
N ALA A 26 -2.74 7.39 16.58
CA ALA A 26 -3.87 6.62 17.09
C ALA A 26 -3.47 5.27 17.71
N ILE A 27 -2.44 4.61 17.17
CA ILE A 27 -2.10 3.22 17.51
C ILE A 27 -0.83 3.13 18.36
N VAL A 28 0.18 3.94 18.04
CA VAL A 28 1.56 3.75 18.54
C VAL A 28 1.95 4.82 19.55
N LYS A 29 1.65 6.10 19.26
CA LYS A 29 2.05 7.23 20.11
C LYS A 29 1.52 7.17 21.55
N PRO A 30 0.25 6.76 21.82
CA PRO A 30 -0.28 6.74 23.19
C PRO A 30 0.53 5.83 24.12
N GLU A 31 1.08 4.74 23.58
CA GLU A 31 1.95 3.82 24.33
C GLU A 31 3.39 4.36 24.40
N ASN A 32 3.89 4.94 23.30
CA ASN A 32 5.26 5.43 23.20
C ASN A 32 5.55 6.68 24.06
N GLU A 33 4.62 7.63 24.18
CA GLU A 33 4.84 8.84 24.99
C GLU A 33 4.90 8.56 26.49
N VAL A 34 4.30 7.47 26.95
CA VAL A 34 4.19 7.16 28.38
C VAL A 34 5.39 6.35 28.89
N GLN A 35 5.91 5.39 28.12
CA GLN A 35 7.01 4.51 28.57
C GLN A 35 8.04 4.13 27.50
N GLY A 36 7.80 4.44 26.22
CA GLY A 36 8.50 3.79 25.11
C GLY A 36 8.06 2.34 24.94
N ILE A 37 7.70 1.94 23.72
CA ILE A 37 7.24 0.57 23.47
C ILE A 37 8.46 -0.35 23.44
N THR A 38 8.40 -1.39 24.25
CA THR A 38 9.44 -2.41 24.41
C THR A 38 8.93 -3.73 23.81
N ILE A 39 9.50 -4.15 22.69
CA ILE A 39 9.06 -5.35 21.94
C ILE A 39 10.12 -6.43 21.97
N ALA A 40 9.77 -7.64 22.44
CA ALA A 40 10.67 -8.78 22.41
C ALA A 40 11.01 -9.21 20.96
N ASP A 41 12.29 -9.40 20.68
CA ASP A 41 12.81 -9.78 19.36
C ASP A 41 12.26 -11.14 18.88
N LYS A 42 12.06 -12.07 19.83
CA LYS A 42 11.44 -13.37 19.57
C LYS A 42 9.99 -13.25 19.09
N THR A 43 9.22 -12.29 19.62
CA THR A 43 7.83 -12.03 19.20
C THR A 43 7.79 -11.61 17.75
N LEU A 44 8.64 -10.65 17.37
CA LEU A 44 8.72 -10.16 15.99
C LEU A 44 9.20 -11.22 15.02
N THR A 45 10.21 -12.01 15.40
CA THR A 45 10.73 -13.13 14.59
C THR A 45 9.68 -14.21 14.40
N SER A 46 8.95 -14.57 15.47
CA SER A 46 7.88 -15.56 15.39
C SER A 46 6.72 -15.06 14.52
N ASN A 47 6.29 -13.82 14.71
CA ASN A 47 5.15 -13.29 13.96
C ASN A 47 5.49 -13.00 12.50
N LEU A 48 6.71 -12.53 12.20
CA LEU A 48 7.17 -12.40 10.83
C LEU A 48 7.22 -13.74 10.10
N SER A 49 7.69 -14.81 10.77
CA SER A 49 7.70 -16.14 10.16
C SER A 49 6.28 -16.67 9.91
N LYS A 50 5.33 -16.42 10.82
CA LYS A 50 3.90 -16.73 10.59
C LYS A 50 3.34 -15.99 9.38
N VAL A 51 3.52 -14.66 9.32
CA VAL A 51 3.06 -13.86 8.17
C VAL A 51 3.70 -14.38 6.89
N SER A 52 5.02 -14.61 6.89
CA SER A 52 5.75 -15.13 5.72
C SER A 52 5.23 -16.51 5.28
N SER A 53 4.94 -17.40 6.22
CA SER A 53 4.41 -18.74 5.93
C SER A 53 3.01 -18.71 5.33
N SER A 54 2.18 -17.73 5.70
CA SER A 54 0.81 -17.59 5.18
C SER A 54 0.74 -17.17 3.71
N ILE A 55 1.84 -16.68 3.14
CA ILE A 55 1.91 -16.13 1.77
C ILE A 55 2.08 -17.25 0.72
N GLY A 56 2.45 -18.47 1.14
CA GLY A 56 2.39 -19.64 0.28
C GLY A 56 3.31 -19.59 -0.96
N ALA A 57 4.59 -19.22 -0.81
CA ALA A 57 5.71 -19.61 -1.68
C ALA A 57 7.03 -18.98 -1.18
N ASP A 58 8.04 -19.80 -0.90
CA ASP A 58 9.49 -19.51 -0.85
C ASP A 58 9.94 -18.12 -0.36
N ILE A 59 9.54 -17.73 0.86
CA ILE A 59 10.34 -16.78 1.62
C ILE A 59 11.41 -17.60 2.33
N SER A 60 12.68 -17.44 1.95
CA SER A 60 13.77 -18.08 2.69
C SER A 60 13.78 -17.50 4.11
N ALA A 61 13.92 -18.36 5.12
CA ALA A 61 13.99 -17.93 6.52
C ALA A 61 15.11 -16.88 6.74
N GLU A 62 16.17 -16.93 5.94
CA GLU A 62 17.28 -15.96 5.92
C GLU A 62 16.84 -14.53 5.53
N GLY A 63 15.85 -14.38 4.64
CA GLY A 63 15.32 -13.09 4.22
C GLY A 63 14.52 -12.37 5.30
N GLY A 64 13.76 -13.11 6.13
CA GLY A 64 12.99 -12.55 7.24
C GLY A 64 13.88 -12.01 8.37
N VAL A 65 14.96 -12.73 8.71
CA VAL A 65 15.92 -12.29 9.74
C VAL A 65 16.62 -11.01 9.31
N ASN A 66 17.05 -10.91 8.05
CA ASN A 66 17.66 -9.70 7.50
C ASN A 66 16.70 -8.51 7.50
N PHE A 67 15.42 -8.72 7.20
CA PHE A 67 14.40 -7.68 7.28
C PHE A 67 14.26 -7.12 8.71
N LEU A 68 14.14 -7.97 9.74
CA LEU A 68 14.01 -7.52 11.12
C LEU A 68 15.23 -6.76 11.60
N ALA A 69 16.43 -7.23 11.26
CA ALA A 69 17.67 -6.53 11.60
C ALA A 69 17.72 -5.14 10.96
N LYS A 70 17.37 -5.01 9.67
CA LYS A 70 17.34 -3.71 8.98
C LYS A 70 16.21 -2.82 9.47
N LEU A 71 15.03 -3.38 9.77
CA LEU A 71 13.90 -2.66 10.34
C LEU A 71 14.28 -2.08 11.71
N LYS A 72 14.88 -2.90 12.58
CA LYS A 72 15.43 -2.48 13.87
C LYS A 72 16.42 -1.34 13.68
N ALA A 73 17.41 -1.49 12.80
CA ALA A 73 18.41 -0.45 12.53
C ALA A 73 17.80 0.86 12.01
N SER A 74 16.76 0.77 11.17
CA SER A 74 16.08 1.93 10.58
C SER A 74 15.23 2.70 11.59
N ILE A 75 14.65 1.98 12.55
CA ILE A 75 13.86 2.54 13.63
C ILE A 75 14.77 3.12 14.72
N THR A 76 15.79 2.39 15.16
CA THR A 76 16.65 2.80 16.28
C THR A 76 17.67 3.87 15.90
N GLY A 77 18.11 3.93 14.62
CA GLY A 77 18.94 4.97 14.04
C GLY A 77 20.30 5.18 14.72
N LYS A 78 21.41 4.71 14.09
CA LYS A 78 22.82 4.87 14.56
C LYS A 78 22.98 4.66 16.07
N ILE A 79 23.31 3.43 16.47
CA ILE A 79 23.98 3.20 17.74
C ILE A 79 25.37 3.83 17.61
N ASP A 80 25.53 5.08 18.07
CA ASP A 80 26.79 5.46 18.67
C ASP A 80 27.04 4.46 19.79
N ALA A 81 28.22 3.84 19.78
CA ALA A 81 28.65 2.85 20.74
C ALA A 81 28.23 3.24 22.18
N GLY A 82 27.26 2.53 22.74
CA GLY A 82 26.71 2.88 24.05
C GLY A 82 25.45 2.10 24.40
N THR A 83 25.67 0.95 25.03
CA THR A 83 24.72 0.21 25.89
C THR A 83 23.54 -0.47 25.18
N GLU A 84 23.74 -1.73 24.77
CA GLU A 84 22.69 -2.73 24.89
C GLU A 84 22.34 -2.85 26.38
N ASP A 85 21.21 -2.29 26.82
CA ASP A 85 20.66 -2.62 28.13
C ASP A 85 20.17 -4.07 28.07
N LYS A 86 21.06 -4.99 28.38
CA LYS A 86 20.69 -6.31 28.88
C LYS A 86 20.08 -6.09 30.25
N THR A 87 18.76 -6.09 30.33
CA THR A 87 18.09 -6.26 31.63
C THR A 87 18.46 -7.64 32.16
N ASP A 88 19.31 -7.64 33.19
CA ASP A 88 19.67 -8.81 34.00
C ASP A 88 18.39 -9.47 34.52
N GLU A 89 17.92 -10.52 33.82
CA GLU A 89 17.20 -11.72 34.28
C GLU A 89 16.48 -12.48 33.16
N SER A 90 16.52 -12.00 31.90
CA SER A 90 16.18 -12.81 30.74
C SER A 90 17.15 -12.57 29.58
N ASP A 91 17.61 -13.64 28.93
CA ASP A 91 18.41 -13.63 27.69
C ASP A 91 17.60 -13.12 26.48
N GLU A 92 16.69 -12.17 26.69
CA GLU A 92 15.73 -11.74 25.70
C GLU A 92 16.09 -10.35 25.17
N THR A 93 16.57 -10.31 23.92
CA THR A 93 16.80 -9.05 23.19
C THR A 93 15.47 -8.31 23.04
N VAL A 94 15.44 -7.04 23.43
CA VAL A 94 14.23 -6.20 23.35
C VAL A 94 14.44 -4.95 22.49
N TRP A 95 13.38 -4.49 21.84
CA TRP A 95 13.37 -3.32 20.94
C TRP A 95 12.69 -2.17 21.65
N THR A 96 13.38 -1.05 21.87
CA THR A 96 12.77 0.18 22.39
C THR A 96 12.45 1.14 21.24
N LEU A 97 11.17 1.39 20.99
CA LEU A 97 10.71 2.37 20.01
C LEU A 97 10.72 3.77 20.63
N LYS A 98 11.52 4.70 20.07
CA LYS A 98 11.48 6.11 20.47
C LYS A 98 10.50 6.90 19.59
N PRO A 99 9.89 7.99 20.08
CA PRO A 99 9.07 8.86 19.24
C PRO A 99 9.84 9.35 18.00
N VAL A 100 9.16 9.40 16.85
CA VAL A 100 9.73 9.83 15.57
C VAL A 100 8.77 10.78 14.85
N ASP A 101 9.29 11.88 14.32
CA ASP A 101 8.49 12.92 13.62
C ASP A 101 8.53 12.81 12.09
N ASN A 102 9.23 11.80 11.56
CA ASN A 102 9.31 11.52 10.13
C ASN A 102 8.28 10.44 9.75
N SER A 103 7.38 10.75 8.82
CA SER A 103 6.33 9.82 8.36
C SER A 103 6.86 8.49 7.83
N TYR A 104 8.01 8.48 7.17
CA TYR A 104 8.63 7.22 6.75
C TYR A 104 9.02 6.35 7.95
N ARG A 105 9.63 6.93 8.99
CA ARG A 105 9.93 6.18 10.22
C ARG A 105 8.67 5.80 10.99
N GLN A 106 7.65 6.67 11.01
CA GLN A 106 6.35 6.36 11.61
C GLN A 106 5.69 5.16 10.92
N LEU A 107 5.82 5.04 9.59
CA LEU A 107 5.38 3.86 8.85
C LEU A 107 6.13 2.60 9.31
N LEU A 108 7.46 2.66 9.43
CA LEU A 108 8.25 1.52 9.94
C LEU A 108 7.85 1.12 11.37
N HIS A 109 7.58 2.10 12.23
CA HIS A 109 7.07 1.84 13.58
C HIS A 109 5.69 1.18 13.56
N LEU A 110 4.80 1.61 12.66
CA LEU A 110 3.50 0.96 12.46
C LEU A 110 3.67 -0.49 12.03
N VAL A 111 4.58 -0.79 11.10
CA VAL A 111 4.89 -2.17 10.70
C VAL A 111 5.37 -2.99 11.90
N ALA A 112 6.31 -2.47 12.69
CA ALA A 112 6.82 -3.15 13.88
C ALA A 112 5.72 -3.38 14.94
N HIS A 113 4.86 -2.39 15.17
CA HIS A 113 3.75 -2.49 16.11
C HIS A 113 2.73 -3.55 15.64
N TYR A 114 2.34 -3.55 14.36
CA TYR A 114 1.44 -4.58 13.83
C TYR A 114 2.07 -5.98 13.92
N LEU A 115 3.35 -6.14 13.61
CA LEU A 115 4.04 -7.43 13.76
C LEU A 115 4.07 -7.90 15.21
N ALA A 116 4.18 -6.99 16.18
CA ALA A 116 4.20 -7.32 17.59
C ALA A 116 2.81 -7.68 18.15
N ASN A 117 1.80 -6.89 17.79
CA ASN A 117 0.52 -6.86 18.52
C ASN A 117 -0.68 -7.35 17.70
N SER A 118 -0.60 -7.38 16.37
CA SER A 118 -1.73 -7.71 15.49
C SER A 118 -1.25 -8.33 14.17
N ALA A 119 -0.36 -9.32 14.27
CA ALA A 119 0.28 -9.91 13.09
C ALA A 119 -0.73 -10.61 12.16
N GLU A 120 -1.83 -11.12 12.72
CA GLU A 120 -2.97 -11.67 11.99
C GLU A 120 -3.72 -10.61 11.16
N ARG A 121 -3.53 -9.32 11.47
CA ARG A 121 -4.07 -8.18 10.72
C ARG A 121 -3.05 -7.56 9.76
N ILE A 122 -1.97 -8.27 9.47
CA ILE A 122 -1.10 -8.00 8.34
C ILE A 122 -1.52 -8.90 7.17
N SER A 123 -1.75 -8.31 6.01
CA SER A 123 -2.03 -9.05 4.79
C SER A 123 -1.03 -8.71 3.69
N VAL A 124 -0.67 -9.73 2.92
CA VAL A 124 0.25 -9.65 1.80
C VAL A 124 -0.48 -10.17 0.60
N CYS A 125 -0.68 -9.31 -0.38
CA CYS A 125 -1.49 -9.65 -1.53
C CYS A 125 -0.90 -9.09 -2.81
N SER A 126 -1.54 -9.42 -3.92
CA SER A 126 -1.18 -8.88 -5.22
C SER A 126 -2.41 -8.61 -6.06
N ASN A 127 -2.22 -7.94 -7.19
CA ASN A 127 -3.24 -7.82 -8.22
C ASN A 127 -3.50 -9.15 -8.97
N ILE A 128 -2.76 -10.23 -8.68
CA ILE A 128 -2.84 -11.53 -9.36
C ILE A 128 -3.03 -12.69 -8.38
N GLY A 129 -3.98 -12.54 -7.45
CA GLY A 129 -4.32 -13.54 -6.44
C GLY A 129 -4.01 -13.09 -5.02
N ASN A 130 -4.52 -13.87 -4.05
CA ASN A 130 -4.37 -13.66 -2.60
C ASN A 130 -4.90 -12.32 -2.08
N PHE A 131 -5.87 -11.71 -2.76
CA PHE A 131 -6.55 -10.54 -2.23
C PHE A 131 -7.45 -10.95 -1.04
N PRO A 132 -7.47 -10.17 0.06
CA PRO A 132 -8.30 -10.50 1.23
C PRO A 132 -9.79 -10.65 0.91
N ASN A 133 -10.46 -11.57 1.59
CA ASN A 133 -11.91 -11.75 1.47
C ASN A 133 -12.68 -10.73 2.32
N ASP A 134 -13.99 -10.63 2.10
CA ASP A 134 -14.85 -9.66 2.79
C ASP A 134 -14.83 -9.80 4.32
N GLU A 135 -14.76 -11.03 4.84
CA GLU A 135 -14.67 -11.29 6.27
C GLU A 135 -13.39 -10.68 6.86
N TYR A 136 -12.25 -10.90 6.21
CA TYR A 136 -10.98 -10.31 6.62
C TYR A 136 -10.97 -8.79 6.48
N ILE A 137 -11.52 -8.26 5.38
CA ILE A 137 -11.58 -6.82 5.07
C ILE A 137 -12.39 -6.07 6.14
N THR A 138 -13.51 -6.63 6.57
CA THR A 138 -14.44 -5.98 7.51
C THR A 138 -14.06 -6.14 8.98
N ALA A 139 -13.13 -7.05 9.30
CA ALA A 139 -12.68 -7.30 10.67
C ALA A 139 -11.86 -6.14 11.28
N THR A 140 -11.93 -6.03 12.60
CA THR A 140 -11.19 -5.04 13.40
C THR A 140 -10.05 -5.67 14.21
N PRO A 141 -8.91 -4.98 14.41
CA PRO A 141 -8.57 -3.67 13.86
C PRO A 141 -8.35 -3.73 12.34
N ARG A 142 -8.37 -2.56 11.69
CA ARG A 142 -8.14 -2.47 10.24
C ARG A 142 -6.81 -3.10 9.88
N ALA A 143 -6.80 -3.90 8.82
CA ALA A 143 -5.60 -4.59 8.40
C ALA A 143 -4.60 -3.63 7.74
N LEU A 144 -3.32 -3.88 8.01
CA LEU A 144 -2.20 -3.29 7.29
C LEU A 144 -1.87 -4.20 6.11
N VAL A 145 -1.92 -3.65 4.89
CA VAL A 145 -1.73 -4.41 3.66
C VAL A 145 -0.45 -4.01 2.97
N PHE A 146 0.27 -5.03 2.54
CA PHE A 146 1.45 -4.95 1.70
C PHE A 146 1.09 -5.58 0.35
N MET A 147 0.88 -4.75 -0.64
CA MET A 147 0.38 -5.17 -1.94
C MET A 147 1.44 -5.04 -3.02
N ASP A 148 1.78 -6.15 -3.65
CA ASP A 148 2.66 -6.20 -4.82
C ASP A 148 1.80 -6.05 -6.08
N LEU A 149 1.98 -4.95 -6.81
CA LEU A 149 1.37 -4.78 -8.13
C LEU A 149 2.33 -5.35 -9.18
N ILE A 150 1.96 -6.51 -9.70
CA ILE A 150 2.79 -7.34 -10.57
C ILE A 150 2.36 -7.11 -12.02
N PRO A 151 3.26 -6.68 -12.91
CA PRO A 151 2.93 -6.57 -14.31
C PRO A 151 2.74 -7.96 -14.91
N THR A 152 1.63 -8.15 -15.62
CA THR A 152 1.44 -9.35 -16.44
C THR A 152 2.12 -9.16 -17.81
N PRO A 153 2.62 -10.24 -18.47
CA PRO A 153 3.34 -10.12 -19.74
C PRO A 153 2.57 -9.37 -20.84
N GLU A 154 1.23 -9.50 -20.85
CA GLU A 154 0.39 -8.93 -21.90
C GLU A 154 -0.25 -7.59 -21.51
N LYS A 155 -0.55 -7.38 -20.22
CA LYS A 155 -1.38 -6.24 -19.77
C LYS A 155 -0.66 -5.29 -18.81
N GLY A 156 0.59 -5.57 -18.44
CA GLY A 156 1.30 -4.79 -17.42
C GLY A 156 0.52 -4.74 -16.10
N VAL A 157 0.72 -3.66 -15.33
CA VAL A 157 -0.19 -3.28 -14.22
C VAL A 157 -1.20 -2.26 -14.72
N VAL A 158 -2.48 -2.59 -14.58
CA VAL A 158 -3.59 -1.71 -14.96
C VAL A 158 -4.02 -0.87 -13.75
N LEU A 159 -3.94 0.45 -13.88
CA LEU A 159 -4.40 1.42 -12.89
C LEU A 159 -5.27 2.45 -13.58
N ILE A 160 -6.58 2.33 -13.41
CA ILE A 160 -7.59 3.17 -14.07
C ILE A 160 -7.93 4.33 -13.14
N PRO A 161 -7.48 5.57 -13.41
CA PRO A 161 -7.87 6.71 -12.59
C PRO A 161 -9.37 6.94 -12.73
N THR A 162 -10.08 7.01 -11.61
CA THR A 162 -11.54 7.18 -11.60
C THR A 162 -11.96 8.60 -11.33
N ALA A 163 -11.35 9.25 -10.33
CA ALA A 163 -11.60 10.64 -9.99
C ALA A 163 -10.41 11.25 -9.25
N PHE A 164 -10.29 12.58 -9.29
CA PHE A 164 -9.40 13.33 -8.41
C PHE A 164 -10.03 14.65 -7.98
N GLU A 165 -9.56 15.19 -6.87
CA GLU A 165 -9.83 16.56 -6.43
C GLU A 165 -8.54 17.38 -6.49
N THR A 166 -8.63 18.65 -6.87
CA THR A 166 -7.51 19.58 -6.75
C THR A 166 -7.50 20.32 -5.42
N THR A 167 -6.37 20.92 -5.05
CA THR A 167 -6.25 21.82 -3.89
C THR A 167 -7.19 23.03 -3.95
N GLU A 168 -7.81 23.30 -5.10
CA GLU A 168 -8.81 24.35 -5.30
C GLU A 168 -10.26 23.86 -5.06
N GLY A 169 -10.43 22.59 -4.66
CA GLY A 169 -11.74 21.98 -4.40
C GLY A 169 -12.47 21.47 -5.65
N LYS A 170 -11.80 21.43 -6.80
CA LYS A 170 -12.40 20.96 -8.06
C LYS A 170 -12.31 19.45 -8.16
N VAL A 171 -13.47 18.78 -8.15
CA VAL A 171 -13.58 17.34 -8.38
C VAL A 171 -13.76 17.04 -9.86
N ILE A 172 -12.98 16.11 -10.39
CA ILE A 172 -13.03 15.66 -11.79
C ILE A 172 -13.16 14.14 -11.81
N VAL A 173 -14.24 13.64 -12.43
CA VAL A 173 -14.38 12.22 -12.77
C VAL A 173 -13.57 11.96 -14.03
N VAL A 174 -12.52 11.15 -13.90
CA VAL A 174 -11.57 10.82 -14.95
C VAL A 174 -12.09 9.69 -15.81
N ALA A 175 -12.76 8.68 -15.24
CA ALA A 175 -13.27 7.52 -15.97
C ALA A 175 -14.17 7.93 -17.15
N ASP A 176 -15.14 8.81 -16.91
CA ASP A 176 -16.04 9.40 -17.92
C ASP A 176 -15.29 10.15 -19.02
N LYS A 177 -14.06 10.53 -18.73
CA LYS A 177 -13.19 11.26 -19.64
C LYS A 177 -12.10 10.39 -20.21
N LEU A 178 -11.94 9.10 -19.92
CA LEU A 178 -10.82 8.28 -20.43
C LEU A 178 -11.05 7.77 -21.86
N ASP A 179 -12.18 7.13 -22.13
CA ASP A 179 -12.51 6.62 -23.45
C ASP A 179 -14.02 6.73 -23.71
N GLN A 180 -14.39 7.53 -24.71
CA GLN A 180 -15.79 7.73 -25.08
C GLN A 180 -16.44 6.48 -25.69
N ALA A 181 -15.65 5.54 -26.20
CA ALA A 181 -16.16 4.29 -26.74
C ALA A 181 -16.60 3.30 -25.64
N ILE A 182 -16.12 3.49 -24.42
CA ILE A 182 -16.44 2.65 -23.25
C ILE A 182 -17.50 3.31 -22.37
N LEU A 183 -17.86 4.57 -22.65
CA LEU A 183 -18.86 5.32 -21.88
C LEU A 183 -20.17 4.53 -21.80
N LYS A 184 -20.31 3.84 -20.67
CA LYS A 184 -21.52 3.22 -20.18
C LYS A 184 -21.88 3.97 -18.91
N ASP A 185 -23.17 4.11 -18.66
CA ASP A 185 -23.63 4.58 -17.35
C ASP A 185 -23.01 3.67 -16.27
N TYR A 186 -22.58 4.28 -15.16
CA TYR A 186 -22.02 3.53 -14.06
C TYR A 186 -23.08 2.51 -13.57
N PRO A 187 -22.74 1.22 -13.50
CA PRO A 187 -23.72 0.18 -13.24
C PRO A 187 -24.27 0.27 -11.82
N ASN A 188 -25.38 -0.42 -11.57
CA ASN A 188 -25.94 -0.50 -10.23
C ASN A 188 -24.97 -1.26 -9.32
N SER A 189 -24.52 -0.63 -8.23
CA SER A 189 -23.48 -1.19 -7.35
C SER A 189 -23.85 -2.50 -6.66
N ARG A 190 -25.12 -2.93 -6.72
CA ARG A 190 -25.59 -4.19 -6.13
C ARG A 190 -25.47 -5.40 -7.07
N ASP A 191 -25.28 -5.20 -8.37
CA ASP A 191 -25.03 -6.30 -9.32
C ASP A 191 -23.52 -6.45 -9.54
N HIS A 192 -22.95 -7.45 -8.88
CA HIS A 192 -21.51 -7.72 -8.96
C HIS A 192 -21.06 -8.10 -10.38
N ALA A 193 -21.88 -8.84 -11.13
CA ALA A 193 -21.52 -9.27 -12.48
C ALA A 193 -21.52 -8.10 -13.45
N GLU A 194 -22.51 -7.20 -13.32
CA GLU A 194 -22.56 -5.96 -14.11
C GLU A 194 -21.35 -5.05 -13.80
N LEU A 195 -20.99 -4.91 -12.53
CA LEU A 195 -19.83 -4.12 -12.10
C LEU A 195 -18.51 -4.70 -12.61
N LEU A 196 -18.33 -6.02 -12.57
CA LEU A 196 -17.15 -6.68 -13.14
C LEU A 196 -17.08 -6.47 -14.66
N ALA A 197 -18.19 -6.64 -15.38
CA ALA A 197 -18.23 -6.42 -16.83
C ALA A 197 -17.92 -4.96 -17.21
N TYR A 198 -18.37 -4.00 -16.41
CA TYR A 198 -18.03 -2.59 -16.57
C TYR A 198 -16.52 -2.35 -16.46
N TRP A 199 -15.89 -2.83 -15.37
CA TRP A 199 -14.45 -2.64 -15.17
C TRP A 199 -13.58 -3.48 -16.10
N GLN A 200 -14.08 -4.65 -16.55
CA GLN A 200 -13.42 -5.45 -17.57
C GLN A 200 -13.28 -4.65 -18.87
N ALA A 201 -14.33 -3.94 -19.31
CA ALA A 201 -14.28 -3.14 -20.52
C ALA A 201 -13.21 -2.02 -20.46
N TYR A 202 -13.07 -1.35 -19.31
CA TYR A 202 -11.99 -0.37 -19.10
C TYR A 202 -10.61 -1.04 -19.05
N THR A 203 -10.53 -2.24 -18.48
CA THR A 203 -9.28 -3.02 -18.41
C THR A 203 -8.81 -3.42 -19.80
N ASP A 204 -9.71 -3.91 -20.66
CA ASP A 204 -9.40 -4.39 -22.01
C ASP A 204 -8.93 -3.25 -22.94
N ALA A 205 -9.49 -2.05 -22.78
CA ALA A 205 -9.12 -0.89 -23.55
C ALA A 205 -7.95 -0.08 -22.95
N PHE A 206 -7.44 -0.49 -21.80
CA PHE A 206 -6.47 0.29 -21.04
C PHE A 206 -5.18 0.50 -21.84
N SER A 207 -4.69 1.73 -21.84
CA SER A 207 -3.38 2.07 -22.40
C SER A 207 -2.67 3.03 -21.46
N ALA A 208 -1.63 2.55 -20.77
CA ALA A 208 -0.90 3.35 -19.79
C ALA A 208 -0.41 4.69 -20.34
N GLN A 209 0.08 4.71 -21.59
CA GLN A 209 0.53 5.94 -22.25
C GLN A 209 -0.62 6.92 -22.48
N LYS A 210 -1.76 6.46 -23.02
CA LYS A 210 -2.92 7.32 -23.27
C LYS A 210 -3.52 7.82 -21.95
N THR A 211 -3.67 6.93 -20.98
CA THR A 211 -4.18 7.23 -19.64
C THR A 211 -3.32 8.27 -18.93
N MET A 212 -1.99 8.10 -18.92
CA MET A 212 -1.06 9.08 -18.35
C MET A 212 -1.23 10.45 -19.00
N VAL A 213 -1.10 10.55 -20.33
CA VAL A 213 -1.18 11.84 -21.04
C VAL A 213 -2.52 12.54 -20.74
N LYS A 214 -3.61 11.77 -20.74
CA LYS A 214 -4.93 12.32 -20.49
C LYS A 214 -5.10 12.79 -19.05
N LEU A 215 -4.62 12.01 -18.07
CA LEU A 215 -4.65 12.38 -16.67
C LEU A 215 -3.84 13.66 -16.42
N GLU A 216 -2.62 13.75 -16.96
CA GLU A 216 -1.76 14.93 -16.81
C GLU A 216 -2.40 16.19 -17.42
N ASN A 217 -3.04 16.06 -18.59
CA ASN A 217 -3.79 17.15 -19.21
C ASN A 217 -4.98 17.57 -18.34
N LEU A 218 -5.78 16.62 -17.86
CA LEU A 218 -6.94 16.91 -17.00
C LEU A 218 -6.54 17.62 -15.71
N ILE A 219 -5.45 17.20 -15.05
CA ILE A 219 -4.93 17.85 -13.84
C ILE A 219 -4.45 19.27 -14.17
N THR A 220 -3.74 19.45 -15.29
CA THR A 220 -3.25 20.76 -15.73
C THR A 220 -4.41 21.72 -16.04
N GLU A 221 -5.44 21.25 -16.74
CA GLU A 221 -6.66 22.01 -17.03
C GLU A 221 -7.49 22.33 -15.78
N ALA A 222 -7.42 21.47 -14.77
CA ALA A 222 -8.13 21.65 -13.51
C ALA A 222 -7.66 22.89 -12.75
N LYS A 223 -6.37 23.25 -12.94
CA LYS A 223 -5.63 24.25 -12.16
C LYS A 223 -5.53 23.85 -10.68
N GLY A 224 -4.32 23.95 -10.14
CA GLY A 224 -3.97 23.45 -8.80
C GLY A 224 -3.27 22.09 -8.83
N LYS A 225 -2.93 21.59 -7.63
CA LYS A 225 -2.27 20.30 -7.44
C LYS A 225 -3.28 19.24 -7.02
N VAL A 226 -2.95 17.97 -7.20
CA VAL A 226 -3.82 16.86 -6.75
C VAL A 226 -3.91 16.84 -5.23
N GLN A 227 -5.12 16.99 -4.71
CA GLN A 227 -5.46 16.84 -3.30
C GLN A 227 -5.62 15.35 -2.95
N TRP A 228 -6.41 14.63 -3.75
CA TRP A 228 -6.50 13.18 -3.73
C TRP A 228 -6.84 12.66 -5.12
N ILE A 229 -6.52 11.40 -5.38
CA ILE A 229 -6.87 10.68 -6.60
C ILE A 229 -7.20 9.23 -6.27
N ASP A 230 -8.22 8.74 -6.94
CA ASP A 230 -8.69 7.37 -6.85
C ASP A 230 -8.32 6.60 -8.11
N TYR A 231 -7.90 5.34 -7.91
CA TYR A 231 -7.71 4.38 -8.98
C TYR A 231 -8.52 3.13 -8.73
N ARG A 232 -9.06 2.57 -9.81
CA ARG A 232 -9.53 1.19 -9.84
C ARG A 232 -8.44 0.31 -10.43
N MET A 233 -8.25 -0.82 -9.77
CA MET A 233 -7.22 -1.77 -10.11
C MET A 233 -7.85 -3.14 -10.24
N PRO A 234 -7.85 -3.74 -11.44
CA PRO A 234 -8.34 -5.10 -11.63
C PRO A 234 -7.53 -6.11 -10.83
N ILE A 235 -8.23 -7.12 -10.32
CA ILE A 235 -7.65 -8.27 -9.63
C ILE A 235 -7.94 -9.50 -10.47
N TRP A 236 -6.89 -10.21 -10.85
CA TRP A 236 -6.97 -11.45 -11.62
C TRP A 236 -6.83 -12.66 -10.71
N ALA A 237 -7.47 -13.78 -11.08
CA ALA A 237 -7.31 -15.03 -10.36
C ALA A 237 -5.89 -15.62 -10.47
N LYS A 238 -5.20 -15.32 -11.58
CA LYS A 238 -3.86 -15.83 -11.92
C LYS A 238 -3.19 -14.94 -12.98
N PRO A 239 -1.86 -15.03 -13.16
CA PRO A 239 -1.11 -14.11 -14.04
C PRO A 239 -1.53 -14.11 -15.51
N ASP A 240 -2.05 -15.24 -16.02
CA ASP A 240 -2.45 -15.46 -17.41
C ASP A 240 -3.97 -15.34 -17.63
N ALA A 241 -4.72 -14.85 -16.64
CA ALA A 241 -6.17 -14.73 -16.75
C ALA A 241 -6.58 -13.60 -17.72
N SER A 242 -7.53 -13.91 -18.61
CA SER A 242 -8.22 -12.92 -19.44
C SER A 242 -9.12 -12.02 -18.59
N ASP A 243 -9.88 -12.64 -17.69
CA ASP A 243 -10.97 -11.99 -16.97
C ASP A 243 -10.58 -11.64 -15.54
N ILE A 244 -11.06 -10.49 -15.09
CA ILE A 244 -10.92 -10.03 -13.72
C ILE A 244 -11.94 -10.73 -12.83
N VAL A 245 -11.57 -11.01 -11.59
CA VAL A 245 -12.46 -11.61 -10.58
C VAL A 245 -12.92 -10.62 -9.53
N ALA A 246 -12.22 -9.50 -9.40
CA ALA A 246 -12.56 -8.39 -8.51
C ALA A 246 -11.88 -7.11 -9.00
N THR A 247 -12.17 -6.00 -8.32
CA THR A 247 -11.37 -4.76 -8.44
C THR A 247 -11.03 -4.25 -7.05
N GLY A 248 -9.80 -3.81 -6.87
CA GLY A 248 -9.41 -2.98 -5.74
C GLY A 248 -9.64 -1.51 -6.04
N HIS A 249 -9.94 -0.72 -5.00
CA HIS A 249 -9.90 0.75 -5.05
C HIS A 249 -8.67 1.24 -4.30
N LEU A 250 -7.90 2.10 -4.92
CA LEU A 250 -6.74 2.73 -4.32
C LEU A 250 -7.04 4.21 -4.13
N HIS A 251 -7.12 4.65 -2.87
CA HIS A 251 -7.29 6.05 -2.51
C HIS A 251 -5.94 6.65 -2.12
N LEU A 252 -5.45 7.61 -2.91
CA LEU A 252 -4.21 8.34 -2.65
C LEU A 252 -4.53 9.79 -2.27
N ALA A 253 -4.19 10.20 -1.05
CA ALA A 253 -4.36 11.58 -0.60
C ALA A 253 -3.02 12.33 -0.59
N ALA A 254 -2.73 13.01 -1.70
CA ALA A 254 -1.47 13.70 -1.95
C ALA A 254 -1.36 15.08 -1.30
N ARG A 255 -2.51 15.71 -1.02
CA ARG A 255 -2.62 16.99 -0.30
C ARG A 255 -1.84 18.13 -0.96
N GLY A 256 -1.67 18.08 -2.27
CA GLY A 256 -0.87 19.04 -3.03
C GLY A 256 0.64 18.96 -2.79
N CYS A 257 1.13 17.93 -2.10
CA CYS A 257 2.56 17.78 -1.80
C CYS A 257 3.36 17.14 -2.95
N TYR A 258 2.69 16.63 -3.98
CA TYR A 258 3.30 15.90 -5.09
C TYR A 258 3.00 16.53 -6.45
N ASP A 259 3.94 16.36 -7.37
CA ASP A 259 3.78 16.81 -8.75
C ASP A 259 2.83 15.91 -9.53
N THR A 260 2.19 16.47 -10.57
CA THR A 260 1.28 15.75 -11.47
C THR A 260 1.90 14.47 -12.05
N GLY A 261 3.20 14.50 -12.35
CA GLY A 261 3.96 13.36 -12.88
C GLY A 261 4.03 12.17 -11.91
N THR A 262 3.83 12.38 -10.60
CA THR A 262 3.73 11.27 -9.64
C THR A 262 2.51 10.41 -9.93
N PHE A 263 1.38 11.01 -10.27
CA PHE A 263 0.10 10.32 -10.50
C PHE A 263 -0.03 9.79 -11.93
N GLY A 264 0.42 10.55 -12.92
CA GLY A 264 0.47 10.11 -14.32
C GLY A 264 1.64 9.18 -14.57
N TYR A 265 2.85 9.75 -14.63
CA TYR A 265 4.03 9.02 -15.06
C TYR A 265 4.47 7.90 -14.08
N ASN A 266 4.66 8.18 -12.79
CA ASN A 266 5.16 7.17 -11.84
C ASN A 266 4.10 6.09 -11.57
N PHE A 267 2.86 6.50 -11.25
CA PHE A 267 1.80 5.55 -10.93
C PHE A 267 1.32 4.77 -12.15
N VAL A 268 0.86 5.46 -13.21
CA VAL A 268 0.26 4.78 -14.35
C VAL A 268 1.32 4.19 -15.26
N LYS A 269 2.27 4.99 -15.76
CA LYS A 269 3.19 4.53 -16.81
C LYS A 269 4.31 3.63 -16.29
N ARG A 270 5.03 4.04 -15.24
CA ARG A 270 6.08 3.20 -14.66
C ARG A 270 5.48 2.00 -13.95
N GLY A 271 4.40 2.18 -13.18
CA GLY A 271 3.68 1.09 -12.56
C GLY A 271 3.23 0.05 -13.57
N TYR A 272 2.66 0.45 -14.72
CA TYR A 272 2.31 -0.48 -15.80
C TYR A 272 3.48 -1.35 -16.25
N ARG A 273 4.68 -0.76 -16.40
CA ARG A 273 5.84 -1.45 -16.97
C ARG A 273 6.61 -2.29 -15.95
N HIS A 274 6.77 -1.78 -14.74
CA HIS A 274 7.70 -2.33 -13.74
C HIS A 274 6.98 -2.92 -12.53
N GLY A 275 5.71 -2.58 -12.33
CA GLY A 275 5.00 -2.83 -11.09
C GLY A 275 5.18 -1.71 -10.07
N LEU A 276 4.47 -1.84 -8.97
CA LEU A 276 4.55 -0.99 -7.79
C LEU A 276 4.44 -1.86 -6.54
N ARG A 277 4.87 -1.34 -5.40
CA ARG A 277 4.56 -1.94 -4.10
C ARG A 277 3.86 -0.93 -3.23
N ILE A 278 2.78 -1.34 -2.58
CA ILE A 278 1.88 -0.45 -1.84
C ILE A 278 1.84 -0.90 -0.38
N VAL A 279 1.98 0.05 0.54
CA VAL A 279 1.55 -0.11 1.92
C VAL A 279 0.28 0.69 2.12
N GLY A 280 -0.75 0.05 2.66
CA GLY A 280 -2.05 0.69 2.88
C GLY A 280 -2.83 0.09 4.02
N THR A 281 -3.99 0.69 4.32
CA THR A 281 -4.97 0.13 5.26
C THR A 281 -6.24 -0.24 4.53
N LEU A 282 -6.78 -1.43 4.81
CA LEU A 282 -8.06 -1.85 4.27
C LEU A 282 -9.22 -1.09 4.94
N LYS A 283 -10.16 -0.64 4.13
CA LYS A 283 -11.49 -0.17 4.53
C LYS A 283 -12.53 -1.25 4.27
N SER A 284 -13.80 -0.95 4.54
CA SER A 284 -14.93 -1.70 3.99
C SER A 284 -14.92 -1.62 2.46
N GLU A 285 -15.39 -2.67 1.78
CA GLU A 285 -15.17 -2.90 0.34
C GLU A 285 -13.66 -3.14 0.06
N PRO A 286 -13.24 -3.68 -1.10
CA PRO A 286 -11.81 -3.88 -1.41
C PRO A 286 -11.05 -2.55 -1.64
N ASP A 287 -11.23 -1.60 -0.73
CA ASP A 287 -10.76 -0.23 -0.73
C ASP A 287 -9.52 -0.10 0.15
N ILE A 288 -8.47 0.46 -0.41
CA ILE A 288 -7.18 0.64 0.22
C ILE A 288 -6.90 2.14 0.36
N ASN A 289 -6.81 2.59 1.61
CA ASN A 289 -6.15 3.85 1.92
C ASN A 289 -4.65 3.66 1.73
N VAL A 290 -4.10 4.23 0.66
CA VAL A 290 -2.68 4.13 0.35
C VAL A 290 -1.88 5.02 1.30
N LEU A 291 -1.03 4.41 2.11
CA LEU A 291 -0.13 5.10 3.03
C LEU A 291 1.19 5.43 2.34
N ALA A 292 1.74 4.49 1.59
CA ALA A 292 2.99 4.67 0.87
C ALA A 292 3.07 3.78 -0.37
N VAL A 293 3.88 4.20 -1.33
CA VAL A 293 4.08 3.51 -2.60
C VAL A 293 5.57 3.50 -2.93
N PHE A 294 6.05 2.36 -3.36
CA PHE A 294 7.45 2.09 -3.64
C PHE A 294 7.59 1.54 -5.06
N GLU A 295 8.79 1.67 -5.61
CA GLU A 295 9.15 0.99 -6.84
C GLU A 295 9.33 -0.52 -6.58
N ARG A 296 9.07 -1.35 -7.60
CA ARG A 296 9.17 -2.80 -7.51
C ARG A 296 10.52 -3.32 -8.00
#